data_AF-A0AA85G1N3-F1
#
_entry.id   AF-A0AA85G1N3-F1
#
_cell.length_a   1.000
_cell.length_b   1.000
_cell.length_c   1.000
_cell.angle_alpha   90.00
_cell.angle_beta   90.00
_cell.angle_gamma   90.00
#
_symmetry.space_group_name_H-M   'P 1'
#
loop_
_entity.id
_entity.type
_entity.pdbx_description
1 polymer ?
#
loop_
_entity_poly.entity_id
_entity_poly.type
_entity_poly.pdbx_seq_one_letter_code
_entity_poly.pdbx_strand_id
1 'polypeptide(L)'
;MSLDFVEEVIMSYMNTQAAVDVRDSTSHAFIRGYLNFREVDRLLKLIESRSKTGIFVDFASAVLMMDVFLRKGEWNSAVAVSWELCLQEYFSLENVKPLVFATSLFSCIKSIENDSFLVKESQPEDDREIEQKLVPYVRNPNYDNFFDIKRPKLKTGYTLLHLSHVLNSRCSLFQTTPVWKSLSKHVDSFRLMMRIFGLALSEQCDKLLVEIRKVDESAIQLGGLDPTVVKKLISIVDTCETRSDDSSLKPGEPQVPSVSDVKSVQNELLRIQGGPQCTTQNFFKVVEEFVFNGVINNSECMKQELEAVSDLYDKFDEERRKEYTEAVKMQKSEKVVEKAKEKLRQILDREEQITYFQNGTKIIKDAWLAPRTRQEARWSRLKEWKSEISSQKEKQNDSSPV
;
A
#
# COMPACT_ATOMS: atom_id res chain seq x y z
N MET A 1 5.90 14.27 -18.45
CA MET A 1 6.58 13.40 -17.47
C MET A 1 6.14 11.99 -17.80
N SER A 2 7.05 11.06 -18.13
CA SER A 2 6.67 9.68 -18.43
C SER A 2 6.25 8.97 -17.14
N LEU A 3 5.21 8.14 -17.19
CA LEU A 3 4.75 7.36 -16.04
C LEU A 3 5.85 6.41 -15.53
N ASP A 4 6.67 5.88 -16.45
CA ASP A 4 7.83 5.03 -16.13
C ASP A 4 8.79 5.70 -15.15
N PHE A 5 9.05 7.00 -15.35
CA PHE A 5 9.94 7.75 -14.46
C PHE A 5 9.34 7.90 -13.06
N VAL A 6 8.03 8.15 -12.97
CA VAL A 6 7.34 8.28 -11.67
C VAL A 6 7.38 6.95 -10.91
N GLU A 7 7.18 5.83 -11.60
CA GLU A 7 7.29 4.50 -10.99
C GLU A 7 8.70 4.20 -10.49
N GLU A 8 9.72 4.47 -11.31
CA GLU A 8 11.12 4.25 -10.92
C GLU A 8 11.49 5.09 -9.70
N VAL A 9 11.05 6.35 -9.65
CA VAL A 9 11.26 7.25 -8.51
C VAL A 9 10.61 6.69 -7.26
N ILE A 10 9.34 6.23 -7.33
CA ILE A 10 8.65 5.69 -6.16
C ILE A 10 9.30 4.40 -5.68
N MET A 11 9.56 3.47 -6.59
CA MET A 11 10.19 2.19 -6.25
C MET A 11 11.57 2.40 -5.63
N SER A 12 12.33 3.39 -6.11
CA SER A 12 13.63 3.76 -5.53
C SER A 12 13.46 4.44 -4.18
N TYR A 13 12.50 5.36 -4.05
CA TYR A 13 12.22 6.09 -2.81
C TYR A 13 11.80 5.16 -1.68
N MET A 14 11.00 4.14 -1.98
CA MET A 14 10.56 3.13 -1.00
C MET A 14 11.71 2.29 -0.43
N ASN A 15 12.85 2.23 -1.10
CA ASN A 15 14.06 1.59 -0.60
C ASN A 15 14.93 2.51 0.28
N THR A 16 14.45 3.71 0.60
CA THR A 16 15.16 4.68 1.46
C THR A 16 14.55 4.74 2.86
N GLN A 17 15.30 5.26 3.85
CA GLN A 17 14.78 5.49 5.19
C GLN A 17 13.65 6.53 5.23
N ALA A 18 13.62 7.45 4.26
CA ALA A 18 12.60 8.49 4.14
C ALA A 18 11.24 7.93 3.64
N ALA A 19 11.19 6.65 3.24
CA ALA A 19 9.94 5.97 2.87
C ALA A 19 8.92 5.92 4.01
N VAL A 20 9.38 5.98 5.26
CA VAL A 20 8.51 6.03 6.46
C VAL A 20 7.66 7.31 6.48
N ASP A 21 8.13 8.37 5.82
CA ASP A 21 7.44 9.66 5.78
C ASP A 21 6.47 9.80 4.60
N VAL A 22 6.25 8.74 3.81
CA VAL A 22 5.23 8.75 2.76
C VAL A 22 3.86 8.95 3.41
N ARG A 23 3.12 9.96 2.92
CA ARG A 23 1.80 10.32 3.41
C ARG A 23 0.69 9.70 2.58
N ASP A 24 -0.46 9.52 3.22
CA ASP A 24 -1.69 9.05 2.57
C ASP A 24 -2.08 9.95 1.38
N SER A 25 -1.85 11.27 1.50
CA SER A 25 -2.09 12.22 0.42
C SER A 25 -1.25 11.96 -0.83
N THR A 26 -0.03 11.43 -0.67
CA THR A 26 0.85 11.04 -1.79
C THR A 26 0.28 9.82 -2.50
N SER A 27 -0.13 8.79 -1.76
CA SER A 27 -0.78 7.59 -2.32
C SER A 27 -2.07 7.95 -3.06
N HIS A 28 -2.90 8.80 -2.45
CA HIS A 28 -4.14 9.31 -3.07
C HIS A 28 -3.84 10.08 -4.37
N ALA A 29 -2.89 11.02 -4.34
CA ALA A 29 -2.52 11.80 -5.52
C ALA A 29 -1.94 10.92 -6.64
N PHE A 30 -1.16 9.90 -6.29
CA PHE A 30 -0.63 8.94 -7.25
C PHE A 30 -1.76 8.18 -7.97
N ILE A 31 -2.69 7.60 -7.22
CA ILE A 31 -3.83 6.88 -7.78
C ILE A 31 -4.67 7.80 -8.68
N ARG A 32 -4.99 9.01 -8.20
CA ARG A 32 -5.74 10.01 -8.98
C ARG A 32 -5.01 10.41 -10.26
N GLY A 33 -3.68 10.51 -10.21
CA GLY A 33 -2.83 10.74 -11.38
C GLY A 33 -3.02 9.66 -12.45
N TYR A 34 -2.89 8.39 -12.07
CA TYR A 34 -3.08 7.26 -13.01
C TYR A 34 -4.50 7.17 -13.56
N LEU A 35 -5.52 7.42 -12.72
CA LEU A 35 -6.91 7.48 -13.16
C LEU A 35 -7.12 8.57 -14.21
N ASN A 36 -6.49 9.73 -14.07
CA ASN A 36 -6.55 10.82 -15.05
C ASN A 36 -5.86 10.45 -16.38
N PHE A 37 -4.77 9.68 -16.33
CA PHE A 37 -4.08 9.17 -17.52
C PHE A 37 -4.76 7.95 -18.16
N ARG A 38 -5.83 7.41 -17.55
CA ARG A 38 -6.57 6.22 -17.99
C ARG A 38 -5.73 4.91 -17.99
N GLU A 39 -4.65 4.89 -17.23
CA GLU A 39 -3.71 3.76 -17.11
C GLU A 39 -4.05 2.88 -15.89
N VAL A 40 -5.33 2.50 -15.76
CA VAL A 40 -5.86 1.86 -14.54
C VAL A 40 -5.35 0.42 -14.37
N ASP A 41 -5.11 -0.28 -15.48
CA ASP A 41 -4.66 -1.68 -15.45
C ASP A 41 -3.19 -1.76 -15.00
N ARG A 42 -2.40 -0.75 -15.41
CA ARG A 42 -1.02 -0.53 -14.93
C ARG A 42 -1.01 -0.15 -13.45
N LEU A 43 -1.91 0.74 -13.03
CA LEU A 43 -2.06 1.12 -11.62
C LEU A 43 -2.40 -0.08 -10.72
N LEU A 44 -3.28 -0.98 -11.16
CA LEU A 44 -3.65 -2.16 -10.38
C LEU A 44 -2.44 -3.04 -10.10
N LYS A 45 -1.58 -3.29 -11.10
CA LYS A 45 -0.33 -4.05 -10.92
C LYS A 45 0.59 -3.42 -9.89
N LEU A 46 0.69 -2.09 -9.87
CA LEU A 46 1.51 -1.35 -8.91
C LEU A 46 0.97 -1.50 -7.48
N ILE A 47 -0.34 -1.44 -7.31
CA ILE A 47 -1.01 -1.60 -6.00
C ILE A 47 -0.86 -3.04 -5.49
N GLU A 48 -1.02 -4.05 -6.36
CA GLU A 48 -0.78 -5.45 -5.97
C GLU A 48 0.68 -5.66 -5.52
N SER A 49 1.62 -4.84 -6.02
CA SER A 49 3.01 -4.77 -5.58
C SER A 49 3.27 -3.75 -4.45
N ARG A 50 2.29 -3.50 -3.56
CA ARG A 50 2.37 -2.56 -2.43
C ARG A 50 3.62 -2.68 -1.56
N SER A 51 4.22 -3.86 -1.43
CA SER A 51 5.47 -4.05 -0.68
C SER A 51 6.67 -3.35 -1.32
N LYS A 52 6.63 -3.13 -2.64
CA LYS A 52 7.65 -2.40 -3.39
C LYS A 52 7.28 -0.95 -3.62
N THR A 53 6.00 -0.68 -3.91
CA THR A 53 5.52 0.66 -4.27
C THR A 53 5.17 1.52 -3.07
N GLY A 54 4.81 0.93 -1.93
CA GLY A 54 4.37 1.67 -0.74
C GLY A 54 3.02 2.38 -0.89
N ILE A 55 2.27 2.06 -1.95
CA ILE A 55 1.03 2.75 -2.30
C ILE A 55 -0.14 1.97 -1.73
N PHE A 56 -0.83 2.62 -0.80
CA PHE A 56 -2.04 2.08 -0.16
C PHE A 56 -3.27 2.82 -0.66
N VAL A 57 -4.32 2.06 -0.98
CA VAL A 57 -5.54 2.61 -1.56
C VAL A 57 -6.44 3.13 -0.46
N ASP A 58 -6.77 4.42 -0.50
CA ASP A 58 -7.77 5.02 0.39
C ASP A 58 -9.22 4.74 -0.08
N PHE A 59 -10.18 4.98 0.80
CA PHE A 59 -11.59 4.69 0.55
C PHE A 59 -12.15 5.41 -0.70
N ALA A 60 -11.75 6.66 -0.95
CA ALA A 60 -12.27 7.45 -2.06
C ALA A 60 -11.65 6.98 -3.39
N SER A 61 -10.34 6.74 -3.40
CA SER A 61 -9.63 6.16 -4.54
C SER A 61 -10.16 4.77 -4.89
N ALA A 62 -10.44 3.92 -3.90
CA ALA A 62 -10.96 2.58 -4.13
C ALA A 62 -12.31 2.60 -4.86
N VAL A 63 -13.24 3.46 -4.45
CA VAL A 63 -14.55 3.63 -5.11
C VAL A 63 -14.37 4.04 -6.57
N LEU A 64 -13.50 5.01 -6.84
CA LEU A 64 -13.22 5.50 -8.19
C LEU A 64 -12.61 4.41 -9.07
N MET A 65 -11.65 3.65 -8.53
CA MET A 65 -11.02 2.54 -9.26
C MET A 65 -12.04 1.43 -9.56
N MET A 66 -12.84 1.02 -8.57
CA MET A 66 -13.91 0.05 -8.76
C MET A 66 -14.91 0.52 -9.82
N ASP A 67 -15.35 1.78 -9.79
CA ASP A 67 -16.27 2.34 -10.79
C ASP A 67 -15.69 2.28 -12.21
N VAL A 68 -14.41 2.58 -12.41
CA VAL A 68 -13.77 2.46 -13.72
C VAL A 68 -13.75 1.00 -14.21
N PHE A 69 -13.36 0.05 -13.36
CA PHE A 69 -13.32 -1.36 -13.73
C PHE A 69 -14.72 -1.95 -13.98
N LEU A 70 -15.70 -1.58 -13.16
CA LEU A 70 -17.09 -1.98 -13.33
C LEU A 70 -17.66 -1.48 -14.66
N ARG A 71 -17.35 -0.24 -15.06
CA ARG A 71 -17.78 0.31 -16.36
C ARG A 71 -17.09 -0.36 -17.55
N LYS A 72 -15.84 -0.80 -17.40
CA LYS A 72 -15.11 -1.58 -18.41
C LYS A 72 -15.61 -3.04 -18.52
N GLY A 73 -16.37 -3.53 -17.54
CA GLY A 73 -16.76 -4.94 -17.45
C GLY A 73 -15.64 -5.84 -16.91
N GLU A 74 -14.61 -5.27 -16.29
CA GLU A 74 -13.49 -6.00 -15.68
C GLU A 74 -13.78 -6.31 -14.21
N TRP A 75 -14.63 -7.29 -13.97
CA TRP A 75 -15.14 -7.60 -12.63
C TRP A 75 -14.05 -8.08 -11.66
N ASN A 76 -13.10 -8.89 -12.14
CA ASN A 76 -11.99 -9.40 -11.31
C ASN A 76 -11.05 -8.27 -10.86
N SER A 77 -10.79 -7.30 -11.74
CA SER A 77 -9.98 -6.11 -11.41
C SER A 77 -10.67 -5.28 -10.33
N ALA A 78 -11.99 -5.11 -10.42
CA ALA A 78 -12.77 -4.42 -9.37
C ALA A 78 -12.72 -5.17 -8.02
N VAL A 79 -12.86 -6.51 -8.04
CA VAL A 79 -12.70 -7.34 -6.83
C VAL A 79 -11.27 -7.26 -6.28
N ALA A 80 -10.24 -7.20 -7.13
CA ALA A 80 -8.87 -7.04 -6.68
C ALA A 80 -8.69 -5.72 -5.90
N VAL A 81 -9.32 -4.63 -6.32
CA VAL A 81 -9.32 -3.37 -5.55
C VAL A 81 -10.01 -3.54 -4.19
N SER A 82 -11.17 -4.21 -4.13
CA SER A 82 -11.84 -4.51 -2.85
C SER A 82 -10.99 -5.41 -1.96
N TRP A 83 -10.24 -6.35 -2.55
CA TRP A 83 -9.32 -7.23 -1.84
C TRP A 83 -8.16 -6.45 -1.21
N GLU A 84 -7.62 -5.45 -1.90
CA GLU A 84 -6.61 -4.56 -1.33
C GLU A 84 -7.12 -3.77 -0.11
N LEU A 85 -8.42 -3.45 -0.05
CA LEU A 85 -9.04 -2.90 1.15
C LEU A 85 -9.17 -3.94 2.27
N CYS A 86 -9.46 -5.20 1.94
CA CYS A 86 -9.45 -6.31 2.92
C CYS A 86 -8.07 -6.47 3.55
N LEU A 87 -7.01 -6.45 2.74
CA LEU A 87 -5.62 -6.59 3.17
C LEU A 87 -5.16 -5.45 4.08
N GLN A 88 -5.75 -4.25 3.93
CA GLN A 88 -5.53 -3.09 4.80
C GLN A 88 -6.45 -3.09 6.05
N GLU A 89 -7.20 -4.17 6.28
CA GLU A 89 -8.20 -4.29 7.36
C GLU A 89 -9.26 -3.19 7.35
N TYR A 90 -9.55 -2.59 6.19
CA TYR A 90 -10.51 -1.48 6.08
C TYR A 90 -11.90 -1.86 6.59
N PHE A 91 -12.36 -3.07 6.28
CA PHE A 91 -13.65 -3.59 6.74
C PHE A 91 -13.68 -3.94 8.23
N SER A 92 -12.52 -3.90 8.91
CA SER A 92 -12.40 -4.00 10.35
C SER A 92 -12.44 -2.64 11.04
N LEU A 93 -12.52 -1.51 10.32
CA LEU A 93 -12.66 -0.16 10.88
C LEU A 93 -14.11 0.16 11.29
N GLU A 94 -14.29 0.83 12.42
CA GLU A 94 -15.64 1.07 12.99
C GLU A 94 -16.55 1.84 12.02
N ASN A 95 -15.97 2.76 11.24
CA ASN A 95 -16.66 3.64 10.32
C ASN A 95 -16.43 3.24 8.85
N VAL A 96 -16.90 2.04 8.46
CA VAL A 96 -16.90 1.64 7.04
C VAL A 96 -17.85 2.54 6.26
N LYS A 97 -17.41 3.06 5.11
CA LYS A 97 -18.23 3.94 4.28
C LYS A 97 -19.27 3.13 3.49
N PRO A 98 -20.55 3.51 3.51
CA PRO A 98 -21.61 2.81 2.77
C PRO A 98 -21.31 2.63 1.28
N LEU A 99 -20.72 3.64 0.63
CA LEU A 99 -20.41 3.56 -0.79
C LEU A 99 -19.35 2.50 -1.10
N VAL A 100 -18.28 2.44 -0.28
CA VAL A 100 -17.23 1.41 -0.41
C VAL A 100 -17.82 0.01 -0.20
N PHE A 101 -18.67 -0.15 0.81
CA PHE A 101 -19.34 -1.43 1.08
C PHE A 101 -20.19 -1.86 -0.12
N ALA A 102 -21.03 -0.95 -0.63
CA ALA A 102 -21.92 -1.22 -1.75
C ALA A 102 -21.17 -1.53 -3.04
N THR A 103 -20.13 -0.76 -3.39
CA THR A 103 -19.34 -1.01 -4.61
C THR A 103 -18.53 -2.29 -4.50
N SER A 104 -18.01 -2.62 -3.32
CA SER A 104 -17.27 -3.88 -3.10
C SER A 104 -18.20 -5.10 -3.19
N LEU A 105 -19.38 -5.01 -2.59
CA LEU A 105 -20.41 -6.04 -2.71
C LEU A 105 -20.84 -6.21 -4.18
N PHE A 106 -21.14 -5.11 -4.87
CA PHE A 106 -21.53 -5.13 -6.26
C PHE A 106 -20.46 -5.74 -7.17
N SER A 107 -19.18 -5.44 -6.93
CA SER A 107 -18.05 -6.02 -7.66
C SER A 107 -17.97 -7.54 -7.49
N CYS A 108 -18.14 -8.03 -6.26
CA CYS A 108 -18.17 -9.47 -5.99
C CYS A 108 -19.36 -10.15 -6.66
N ILE A 109 -20.54 -9.54 -6.59
CA ILE A 109 -21.75 -10.08 -7.21
C ILE A 109 -21.63 -10.13 -8.73
N LYS A 110 -21.16 -9.07 -9.38
CA LYS A 110 -20.95 -9.05 -10.83
C LYS A 110 -19.91 -10.07 -11.28
N SER A 111 -18.88 -10.31 -10.47
CA SER A 111 -17.90 -11.38 -10.71
C SER A 111 -18.55 -12.77 -10.70
N ILE A 112 -19.46 -13.02 -9.74
CA ILE A 112 -20.21 -14.29 -9.62
C ILE A 112 -21.20 -14.47 -10.77
N GLU A 113 -21.96 -13.42 -11.12
CA GLU A 113 -22.96 -13.49 -12.20
C GLU A 113 -22.33 -13.87 -13.54
N ASN A 114 -21.17 -13.28 -13.84
CA ASN A 114 -20.47 -13.43 -15.11
C ASN A 114 -19.42 -14.55 -15.12
N ASP A 115 -19.30 -15.34 -14.04
CA ASP A 115 -18.31 -16.41 -13.87
C ASP A 115 -16.86 -15.96 -14.14
N SER A 116 -16.54 -14.68 -13.91
CA SER A 116 -15.24 -14.12 -14.26
C SER A 116 -14.09 -14.68 -13.43
N PHE A 117 -14.39 -15.20 -12.24
CA PHE A 117 -13.43 -15.84 -11.34
C PHE A 117 -12.80 -17.12 -11.91
N LEU A 118 -13.34 -17.69 -13.00
CA LEU A 118 -12.79 -18.86 -13.69
C LEU A 118 -11.59 -18.55 -14.59
N VAL A 119 -11.35 -17.27 -14.90
CA VAL A 119 -10.21 -16.85 -15.73
C VAL A 119 -8.93 -17.07 -14.93
N LYS A 120 -8.10 -18.04 -15.37
CA LYS A 120 -6.75 -18.22 -14.85
C LYS A 120 -5.90 -17.03 -15.30
N GLU A 121 -5.26 -16.36 -14.35
CA GLU A 121 -4.28 -15.31 -14.66
C GLU A 121 -3.17 -15.91 -15.54
N SER A 122 -2.95 -15.32 -16.71
CA SER A 122 -1.80 -15.65 -17.56
C SER A 122 -0.53 -15.28 -16.82
N GLN A 123 0.37 -16.24 -16.59
CA GLN A 123 1.69 -15.91 -16.07
C GLN A 123 2.40 -15.00 -17.08
N PRO A 124 3.01 -13.89 -16.63
CA PRO A 124 3.77 -13.04 -17.54
C PRO A 124 4.97 -13.83 -18.09
N GLU A 125 5.13 -13.84 -19.42
CA GLU A 125 6.37 -14.24 -20.08
C GLU A 125 7.42 -13.16 -19.76
N ASP A 126 8.33 -13.45 -18.83
CA ASP A 126 9.40 -12.52 -18.44
C ASP A 126 10.65 -12.83 -19.29
N ASP A 127 10.74 -12.21 -20.46
CA ASP A 127 11.86 -12.32 -21.42
C ASP A 127 13.15 -11.59 -20.98
N ARG A 128 13.35 -11.39 -19.67
CA ARG A 128 14.55 -10.72 -19.14
C ARG A 128 15.66 -11.74 -18.90
N GLU A 129 16.91 -11.42 -19.25
CA GLU A 129 18.07 -12.18 -18.79
C GLU A 129 18.12 -12.16 -17.26
N ILE A 130 17.69 -13.26 -16.63
CA ILE A 130 17.68 -13.42 -15.18
C ILE A 130 19.11 -13.77 -14.73
N GLU A 131 19.78 -12.85 -14.05
CA GLU A 131 20.95 -13.21 -13.23
C GLU A 131 20.49 -14.15 -12.10
N GLN A 132 20.80 -15.44 -12.25
CA GLN A 132 20.45 -16.46 -11.27
C GLN A 132 21.37 -16.36 -10.05
N LYS A 133 20.92 -15.64 -9.01
CA LYS A 133 21.58 -15.65 -7.70
C LYS A 133 21.03 -16.80 -6.87
N LEU A 134 21.87 -17.80 -6.59
CA LEU A 134 21.52 -18.92 -5.71
C LEU A 134 21.42 -18.43 -4.26
N VAL A 135 20.20 -18.17 -3.82
CA VAL A 135 19.86 -17.89 -2.42
C VAL A 135 19.35 -19.18 -1.79
N PRO A 136 19.73 -19.54 -0.54
CA PRO A 136 19.11 -20.65 0.16
C PRO A 136 17.59 -20.48 0.13
N TYR A 137 16.88 -21.48 -0.43
CA TYR A 137 15.44 -21.39 -0.61
C TYR A 137 14.74 -21.40 0.74
N VAL A 138 14.44 -20.22 1.27
CA VAL A 138 13.56 -20.05 2.43
C VAL A 138 12.16 -20.39 1.95
N ARG A 139 11.76 -21.64 2.12
CA ARG A 139 10.33 -22.02 2.00
C ARG A 139 9.58 -21.16 3.00
N ASN A 140 8.55 -20.44 2.55
CA ASN A 140 7.59 -19.87 3.49
C ASN A 140 7.03 -21.07 4.29
N PRO A 141 7.34 -21.18 5.60
CA PRO A 141 6.95 -22.37 6.36
C PRO A 141 5.43 -22.46 6.50
N ASN A 142 4.73 -21.32 6.41
CA ASN A 142 3.30 -21.20 6.68
C ASN A 142 2.62 -20.41 5.56
N TYR A 143 1.73 -21.06 4.82
CA TYR A 143 0.80 -20.38 3.91
C TYR A 143 -0.30 -19.73 4.76
N ASP A 144 -0.42 -18.41 4.72
CA ASP A 144 -1.27 -17.66 5.66
C ASP A 144 -2.74 -17.51 5.21
N ASN A 145 -3.10 -18.06 4.03
CA ASN A 145 -4.43 -17.92 3.42
C ASN A 145 -4.94 -16.46 3.40
N PHE A 146 -4.03 -15.48 3.36
CA PHE A 146 -4.39 -14.07 3.35
C PHE A 146 -3.49 -13.26 2.42
N PHE A 147 -2.19 -13.15 2.68
CA PHE A 147 -1.28 -12.42 1.79
C PHE A 147 -0.84 -13.27 0.58
N ASP A 148 -0.85 -14.60 0.73
CA ASP A 148 -0.42 -15.53 -0.33
C ASP A 148 -1.50 -15.78 -1.42
N ILE A 149 -2.72 -15.25 -1.24
CA ILE A 149 -3.84 -15.49 -2.18
C ILE A 149 -3.64 -14.74 -3.49
N LYS A 150 -3.46 -15.49 -4.57
CA LYS A 150 -3.43 -14.95 -5.95
C LYS A 150 -4.75 -15.15 -6.70
N ARG A 151 -5.46 -16.26 -6.45
CA ARG A 151 -6.62 -16.67 -7.25
C ARG A 151 -7.78 -15.67 -7.12
N PRO A 152 -8.34 -15.15 -8.24
CA PRO A 152 -9.49 -14.26 -8.23
C PRO A 152 -10.71 -14.84 -7.49
N LYS A 153 -10.94 -16.15 -7.62
CA LYS A 153 -11.99 -16.90 -6.90
C LYS A 153 -11.87 -16.75 -5.39
N LEU A 154 -10.68 -17.02 -4.84
CA LEU A 154 -10.41 -16.91 -3.40
C LEU A 154 -10.51 -15.45 -2.95
N LYS A 155 -9.92 -14.49 -3.69
CA LYS A 155 -10.06 -13.04 -3.41
C LYS A 155 -11.53 -12.64 -3.27
N THR A 156 -12.39 -13.08 -4.20
CA THR A 156 -13.84 -12.82 -4.17
C THR A 156 -14.49 -13.44 -2.92
N GLY A 157 -14.17 -14.70 -2.61
CA GLY A 157 -14.74 -15.42 -1.48
C GLY A 157 -14.41 -14.78 -0.13
N TYR A 158 -13.13 -14.49 0.12
CA TYR A 158 -12.71 -13.84 1.35
C TYR A 158 -13.27 -12.41 1.47
N THR A 159 -13.32 -11.65 0.37
CA THR A 159 -13.94 -10.32 0.36
C THR A 159 -15.40 -10.38 0.83
N LEU A 160 -16.20 -11.34 0.32
CA LEU A 160 -17.58 -11.54 0.77
C LEU A 160 -17.68 -11.94 2.25
N LEU A 161 -16.74 -12.72 2.77
CA LEU A 161 -16.70 -13.05 4.20
C LEU A 161 -16.44 -11.81 5.06
N HIS A 162 -15.53 -10.93 4.65
CA HIS A 162 -15.28 -9.66 5.33
C HIS A 162 -16.53 -8.77 5.31
N LEU A 163 -17.21 -8.64 4.16
CA LEU A 163 -18.45 -7.87 4.05
C LEU A 163 -19.58 -8.46 4.91
N SER A 164 -19.70 -9.79 4.97
CA SER A 164 -20.65 -10.48 5.87
C SER A 164 -20.33 -10.19 7.34
N HIS A 165 -19.05 -10.16 7.71
CA HIS A 165 -18.62 -9.82 9.07
C HIS A 165 -18.97 -8.38 9.45
N VAL A 166 -18.85 -7.42 8.54
CA VAL A 166 -19.27 -6.02 8.75
C VAL A 166 -20.74 -5.96 9.16
N LEU A 167 -21.62 -6.69 8.45
CA LEU A 167 -23.05 -6.74 8.79
C LEU A 167 -23.28 -7.38 10.17
N ASN A 168 -22.53 -8.43 10.53
CA ASN A 168 -22.74 -9.16 11.77
C ASN A 168 -22.25 -8.40 13.01
N SER A 169 -21.06 -7.80 12.93
CA SER A 169 -20.41 -7.17 14.08
C SER A 169 -20.90 -5.75 14.34
N ARG A 170 -21.42 -5.05 13.32
CA ARG A 170 -21.58 -3.58 13.38
C ARG A 170 -22.92 -3.06 12.91
N CYS A 171 -23.93 -3.93 12.83
CA CYS A 171 -25.31 -3.58 12.49
C CYS A 171 -25.86 -2.36 13.28
N SER A 172 -25.44 -2.16 14.53
CA SER A 172 -25.87 -1.05 15.39
C SER A 172 -25.34 0.33 14.96
N LEU A 173 -24.13 0.42 14.41
CA LEU A 173 -23.54 1.69 13.96
C LEU A 173 -24.15 2.14 12.63
N PHE A 174 -24.54 1.19 11.78
CA PHE A 174 -25.19 1.50 10.50
C PHE A 174 -26.67 1.83 10.66
N GLN A 175 -27.34 1.39 11.72
CA GLN A 175 -28.76 1.68 12.00
C GLN A 175 -29.10 3.18 12.09
N THR A 176 -28.12 4.05 12.34
CA THR A 176 -28.31 5.51 12.37
C THR A 176 -28.23 6.16 10.99
N THR A 177 -27.75 5.45 9.97
CA THR A 177 -27.59 5.98 8.61
C THR A 177 -28.79 5.64 7.71
N PRO A 178 -29.20 6.55 6.81
CA PRO A 178 -30.36 6.38 5.93
C PRO A 178 -30.25 5.16 5.01
N VAL A 179 -29.03 4.77 4.63
CA VAL A 179 -28.72 3.57 3.83
C VAL A 179 -29.29 2.30 4.48
N TRP A 180 -29.25 2.24 5.81
CA TRP A 180 -29.62 1.02 6.53
C TRP A 180 -31.12 0.84 6.71
N LYS A 181 -31.94 1.88 6.52
CA LYS A 181 -33.40 1.71 6.45
C LYS A 181 -33.83 0.89 5.24
N SER A 182 -33.08 1.01 4.13
CA SER A 182 -33.29 0.18 2.94
C SER A 182 -32.73 -1.23 3.13
N LEU A 183 -31.57 -1.33 3.81
CA LEU A 183 -30.92 -2.60 4.04
C LEU A 183 -31.61 -3.47 5.09
N SER A 184 -32.17 -2.89 6.15
CA SER A 184 -32.73 -3.58 7.33
C SER A 184 -33.75 -4.65 6.99
N LYS A 185 -34.46 -4.50 5.87
CA LYS A 185 -35.41 -5.48 5.35
C LYS A 185 -34.74 -6.78 4.87
N HIS A 186 -33.48 -6.71 4.44
CA HIS A 186 -32.74 -7.80 3.81
C HIS A 186 -31.38 -8.09 4.47
N VAL A 187 -31.03 -7.44 5.60
CA VAL A 187 -29.72 -7.61 6.28
C VAL A 187 -29.43 -9.08 6.57
N ASP A 188 -30.40 -9.82 7.10
CA ASP A 188 -30.21 -11.23 7.44
C ASP A 188 -30.00 -12.10 6.20
N SER A 189 -30.76 -11.83 5.13
CA SER A 189 -30.57 -12.51 3.84
C SER A 189 -29.19 -12.20 3.26
N PHE A 190 -28.78 -10.94 3.22
CA PHE A 190 -27.47 -10.54 2.71
C PHE A 190 -26.33 -11.14 3.53
N ARG A 191 -26.44 -11.11 4.86
CA ARG A 191 -25.45 -11.71 5.75
C ARG A 191 -25.28 -13.20 5.46
N LEU A 192 -26.39 -13.94 5.36
CA LEU A 192 -26.39 -15.36 5.06
C LEU A 192 -25.84 -15.65 3.65
N MET A 193 -26.32 -14.94 2.62
CA MET A 193 -25.91 -15.18 1.24
C MET A 193 -24.44 -14.83 1.01
N MET A 194 -23.95 -13.69 1.52
CA MET A 194 -22.53 -13.36 1.45
C MET A 194 -21.67 -14.39 2.18
N ARG A 195 -22.15 -14.94 3.30
CA ARG A 195 -21.45 -16.00 4.02
C ARG A 195 -21.42 -17.30 3.23
N ILE A 196 -22.54 -17.73 2.65
CA ILE A 196 -22.62 -18.96 1.84
C ILE A 196 -21.74 -18.84 0.59
N PHE A 197 -21.88 -17.76 -0.20
CA PHE A 197 -21.03 -17.53 -1.37
C PHE A 197 -19.56 -17.35 -0.98
N GLY A 198 -19.29 -16.64 0.11
CA GLY A 198 -17.94 -16.44 0.63
C GLY A 198 -17.27 -17.76 1.01
N LEU A 199 -17.96 -18.66 1.70
CA LEU A 199 -17.43 -19.99 2.07
C LEU A 199 -17.28 -20.92 0.86
N ALA A 200 -18.18 -20.84 -0.13
CA ALA A 200 -18.07 -21.60 -1.37
C ALA A 200 -16.87 -21.16 -2.22
N LEU A 201 -16.69 -19.85 -2.40
CA LEU A 201 -15.60 -19.28 -3.20
C LEU A 201 -14.24 -19.36 -2.50
N SER A 202 -14.20 -19.30 -1.17
CA SER A 202 -12.98 -19.51 -0.37
C SER A 202 -12.66 -21.00 -0.15
N GLU A 203 -13.42 -21.91 -0.74
CA GLU A 203 -13.20 -23.37 -0.71
C GLU A 203 -13.26 -23.97 0.71
N GLN A 204 -13.96 -23.30 1.64
CA GLN A 204 -14.15 -23.75 3.03
C GLN A 204 -15.38 -24.67 3.17
N CYS A 205 -15.34 -25.83 2.50
CA CYS A 205 -16.46 -26.77 2.38
C CYS A 205 -17.05 -27.23 3.73
N ASP A 206 -16.23 -27.50 4.74
CA ASP A 206 -16.69 -27.95 6.06
C ASP A 206 -17.60 -26.91 6.72
N LYS A 207 -17.16 -25.64 6.70
CA LYS A 207 -17.91 -24.53 7.28
C LYS A 207 -19.15 -24.23 6.45
N LEU A 208 -19.04 -24.33 5.13
CA LEU A 208 -20.17 -24.15 4.22
C LEU A 208 -21.28 -25.17 4.51
N LEU A 209 -20.92 -26.43 4.67
CA LEU A 209 -21.86 -27.51 5.00
C LEU A 209 -22.58 -27.26 6.33
N VAL A 210 -21.85 -26.78 7.34
CA VAL A 210 -22.44 -26.38 8.64
C VAL A 210 -23.43 -25.23 8.47
N GLU A 211 -23.11 -24.22 7.66
CA GLU A 211 -24.01 -23.09 7.43
C GLU A 211 -25.23 -23.47 6.60
N ILE A 212 -25.07 -24.29 5.55
CA ILE A 212 -26.18 -24.78 4.73
C ILE A 212 -27.15 -25.62 5.57
N ARG A 213 -26.65 -26.48 6.46
CA ARG A 213 -27.49 -27.30 7.35
C ARG A 213 -28.27 -26.50 8.39
N LYS A 214 -27.82 -25.28 8.73
CA LYS A 214 -28.55 -24.35 9.61
C LYS A 214 -29.66 -23.61 8.87
N VAL A 215 -29.72 -23.67 7.54
CA VAL A 215 -30.77 -23.02 6.77
C VAL A 215 -32.04 -23.84 6.89
N ASP A 216 -32.95 -23.42 7.77
CA ASP A 216 -34.30 -23.95 7.86
C ASP A 216 -35.17 -23.51 6.67
N GLU A 217 -36.28 -24.20 6.42
CA GLU A 217 -37.25 -23.86 5.35
C GLU A 217 -37.76 -22.40 5.44
N SER A 218 -37.78 -21.81 6.64
CA SER A 218 -38.14 -20.41 6.87
C SER A 218 -37.04 -19.42 6.43
N ALA A 219 -35.77 -19.77 6.55
CA ALA A 219 -34.64 -18.97 6.06
C ALA A 219 -34.53 -19.00 4.53
N ILE A 220 -34.96 -20.10 3.90
CA ILE A 220 -35.13 -20.21 2.44
C ILE A 220 -36.18 -19.19 1.95
N GLN A 221 -37.26 -19.00 2.73
CA GLN A 221 -38.34 -18.05 2.42
C GLN A 221 -37.97 -16.57 2.61
N LEU A 222 -36.99 -16.27 3.50
CA LEU A 222 -36.50 -14.91 3.77
C LEU A 222 -35.62 -14.31 2.67
N GLY A 223 -35.47 -15.00 1.53
CA GLY A 223 -35.23 -14.36 0.23
C GLY A 223 -33.78 -14.35 -0.26
N GLY A 224 -33.26 -15.51 -0.70
CA GLY A 224 -31.99 -15.52 -1.43
C GLY A 224 -31.65 -16.80 -2.20
N LEU A 225 -32.17 -17.95 -1.80
CA LEU A 225 -31.88 -19.25 -2.45
C LEU A 225 -32.91 -19.56 -3.55
N ASP A 226 -32.93 -18.72 -4.59
CA ASP A 226 -33.60 -19.03 -5.86
C ASP A 226 -32.89 -20.22 -6.53
N PRO A 227 -33.61 -21.15 -7.22
CA PRO A 227 -33.01 -22.16 -8.10
C PRO A 227 -31.82 -21.67 -8.93
N THR A 228 -31.87 -20.42 -9.43
CA THR A 228 -30.76 -19.80 -10.17
C THR A 228 -29.50 -19.63 -9.32
N VAL A 229 -29.67 -19.16 -8.08
CA VAL A 229 -28.59 -18.93 -7.11
C VAL A 229 -27.98 -20.27 -6.67
N VAL A 230 -28.83 -21.27 -6.39
CA VAL A 230 -28.37 -22.62 -6.04
C VAL A 230 -27.58 -23.26 -7.18
N LYS A 231 -28.04 -23.11 -8.43
CA LYS A 231 -27.30 -23.59 -9.61
C LYS A 231 -25.91 -22.95 -9.73
N LYS A 232 -25.80 -21.64 -9.47
CA LYS A 232 -24.51 -20.94 -9.45
C LYS A 232 -23.62 -21.42 -8.32
N LEU A 233 -24.17 -21.65 -7.12
CA LEU A 233 -23.42 -22.22 -6.00
C LEU A 233 -22.87 -23.61 -6.31
N ILE A 234 -23.69 -24.49 -6.92
CA ILE A 234 -23.23 -25.81 -7.38
C ILE A 234 -22.08 -25.66 -8.36
N SER A 235 -22.23 -24.80 -9.39
CA SER A 235 -21.16 -24.56 -10.37
C SER A 235 -19.87 -24.04 -9.73
N ILE A 236 -19.96 -23.19 -8.69
CA ILE A 236 -18.78 -22.70 -7.96
C ILE A 236 -18.10 -23.85 -7.22
N VAL A 237 -18.87 -24.68 -6.52
CA VAL A 237 -18.36 -25.84 -5.77
C VAL A 237 -17.71 -26.87 -6.69
N ASP A 238 -18.26 -27.06 -7.90
CA ASP A 238 -17.70 -27.96 -8.92
C ASP A 238 -16.32 -27.50 -9.42
N THR A 239 -16.05 -26.20 -9.36
CA THR A 239 -14.78 -25.59 -9.79
C THR A 239 -13.73 -25.53 -8.68
N CYS A 240 -14.01 -26.09 -7.50
CA CYS A 240 -13.03 -26.17 -6.42
C CYS A 240 -11.86 -27.07 -6.81
N GLU A 241 -10.66 -26.61 -6.52
CA GLU A 241 -9.53 -27.54 -6.49
C GLU A 241 -9.75 -28.54 -5.35
N THR A 242 -9.36 -29.79 -5.57
CA THR A 242 -9.57 -30.87 -4.60
C THR A 242 -8.29 -31.65 -4.38
N ARG A 243 -8.13 -32.15 -3.17
CA ARG A 243 -7.11 -33.13 -2.81
C ARG A 243 -7.72 -34.51 -2.61
N SER A 244 -6.94 -35.56 -2.81
CA SER A 244 -7.38 -36.91 -2.47
C SER A 244 -7.59 -37.03 -0.96
N ASP A 245 -8.62 -37.77 -0.54
CA ASP A 245 -8.99 -37.92 0.86
C ASP A 245 -7.83 -38.49 1.71
N ASP A 246 -6.98 -39.33 1.10
CA ASP A 246 -5.82 -39.96 1.75
C ASP A 246 -4.55 -39.07 1.83
N SER A 247 -4.57 -37.86 1.26
CA SER A 247 -3.38 -36.99 1.21
C SER A 247 -3.24 -36.13 2.47
N SER A 248 -2.05 -36.10 3.06
CA SER A 248 -1.74 -35.18 4.15
C SER A 248 -1.47 -33.77 3.62
N LEU A 249 -1.90 -32.76 4.40
CA LEU A 249 -1.59 -31.36 4.09
C LEU A 249 -0.09 -31.13 4.29
N LYS A 250 0.58 -30.62 3.27
CA LYS A 250 1.98 -30.22 3.38
C LYS A 250 2.09 -28.81 3.97
N PRO A 251 3.08 -28.56 4.85
CA PRO A 251 3.35 -27.20 5.32
C PRO A 251 3.68 -26.26 4.16
N GLY A 252 3.12 -25.06 4.18
CA GLY A 252 3.34 -24.03 3.14
C GLY A 252 2.52 -24.20 1.86
N GLU A 253 1.62 -25.19 1.78
CA GLU A 253 0.67 -25.34 0.66
C GLU A 253 -0.73 -24.83 1.05
N PRO A 254 -1.53 -24.33 0.09
CA PRO A 254 -2.90 -23.89 0.35
C PRO A 254 -3.75 -25.06 0.88
N GLN A 255 -4.67 -24.76 1.81
CA GLN A 255 -5.60 -25.76 2.33
C GLN A 255 -6.72 -26.00 1.32
N VAL A 256 -6.62 -27.11 0.59
CA VAL A 256 -7.58 -27.52 -0.43
C VAL A 256 -8.58 -28.53 0.16
N PRO A 257 -9.90 -28.43 -0.12
CA PRO A 257 -10.90 -29.36 0.37
C PRO A 257 -10.72 -30.78 -0.20
N SER A 258 -11.21 -31.79 0.53
CA SER A 258 -11.19 -33.17 0.04
C SER A 258 -12.31 -33.42 -0.98
N VAL A 259 -12.17 -34.46 -1.80
CA VAL A 259 -13.21 -34.83 -2.77
C VAL A 259 -14.51 -35.22 -2.07
N SER A 260 -14.41 -35.83 -0.89
CA SER A 260 -15.56 -36.20 -0.06
C SER A 260 -16.32 -34.98 0.48
N ASP A 261 -15.63 -33.91 0.85
CA ASP A 261 -16.23 -32.68 1.39
C ASP A 261 -17.04 -31.96 0.30
N VAL A 262 -16.47 -31.84 -0.90
CA VAL A 262 -17.13 -31.22 -2.06
C VAL A 262 -18.41 -31.97 -2.42
N LYS A 263 -18.36 -33.31 -2.48
CA LYS A 263 -19.55 -34.15 -2.73
C LYS A 263 -20.62 -34.00 -1.66
N SER A 264 -20.21 -33.90 -0.40
CA SER A 264 -21.15 -33.74 0.73
C SER A 264 -21.92 -32.42 0.62
N VAL A 265 -21.23 -31.33 0.24
CA VAL A 265 -21.87 -30.02 -0.01
C VAL A 265 -22.78 -30.08 -1.24
N GLN A 266 -22.35 -30.71 -2.34
CA GLN A 266 -23.17 -30.85 -3.55
C GLN A 266 -24.50 -31.56 -3.26
N ASN A 267 -24.46 -32.69 -2.54
CA ASN A 267 -25.65 -33.45 -2.17
C ASN A 267 -26.63 -32.60 -1.34
N GLU A 268 -26.10 -31.78 -0.43
CA GLU A 268 -26.90 -30.89 0.41
C GLU A 268 -27.53 -29.74 -0.42
N LEU A 269 -26.79 -29.17 -1.37
CA LEU A 269 -27.30 -28.14 -2.28
C LEU A 269 -28.38 -28.69 -3.22
N LEU A 270 -28.22 -29.93 -3.71
CA LEU A 270 -29.24 -30.62 -4.52
C LEU A 270 -30.51 -30.90 -3.71
N ARG A 271 -30.40 -31.22 -2.41
CA ARG A 271 -31.54 -31.35 -1.51
C ARG A 271 -32.35 -30.05 -1.43
N ILE A 272 -31.65 -28.91 -1.31
CA ILE A 272 -32.28 -27.59 -1.25
C ILE A 272 -32.91 -27.20 -2.60
N GLN A 273 -32.26 -27.55 -3.72
CA GLN A 273 -32.81 -27.29 -5.05
C GLN A 273 -34.15 -28.01 -5.30
N GLY A 274 -34.37 -29.17 -4.68
CA GLY A 274 -35.63 -29.92 -4.74
C GLY A 274 -36.74 -29.42 -3.81
N GLY A 275 -36.48 -28.38 -2.99
CA GLY A 275 -37.44 -27.79 -2.07
C GLY A 275 -38.51 -26.91 -2.72
N PRO A 276 -39.50 -26.41 -1.95
CA PRO A 276 -40.55 -25.54 -2.47
C PRO A 276 -39.97 -24.26 -3.08
N GLN A 277 -40.40 -23.93 -4.31
CA GLN A 277 -39.93 -22.76 -5.04
C GLN A 277 -40.31 -21.47 -4.29
N CYS A 278 -39.32 -20.62 -4.06
CA CYS A 278 -39.53 -19.32 -3.44
C CYS A 278 -39.87 -18.29 -4.52
N THR A 279 -40.97 -17.56 -4.35
CA THR A 279 -41.47 -16.53 -5.28
C THR A 279 -40.78 -15.17 -5.12
N THR A 280 -39.76 -15.08 -4.26
CA THR A 280 -39.04 -13.84 -3.97
C THR A 280 -38.04 -13.46 -5.06
N GLN A 281 -37.72 -12.16 -5.14
CA GLN A 281 -36.72 -11.64 -6.07
C GLN A 281 -35.36 -12.32 -5.85
N ASN A 282 -34.65 -12.60 -6.95
CA ASN A 282 -33.31 -13.18 -6.93
C ASN A 282 -32.34 -12.29 -6.13
N PHE A 283 -31.53 -12.89 -5.25
CA PHE A 283 -30.50 -12.23 -4.43
C PHE A 283 -29.66 -11.20 -5.22
N PHE A 284 -29.27 -11.56 -6.45
CA PHE A 284 -28.55 -10.69 -7.37
C PHE A 284 -29.27 -9.35 -7.61
N LYS A 285 -30.56 -9.41 -7.95
CA LYS A 285 -31.39 -8.21 -8.15
C LYS A 285 -31.59 -7.42 -6.86
N VAL A 286 -31.74 -8.10 -5.72
CA VAL A 286 -31.88 -7.43 -4.41
C VAL A 286 -30.61 -6.63 -4.08
N VAL A 287 -29.43 -7.17 -4.40
CA VAL A 287 -28.15 -6.44 -4.27
C VAL A 287 -28.09 -5.25 -5.22
N GLU A 288 -28.46 -5.41 -6.49
CA GLU A 288 -28.51 -4.28 -7.44
C GLU A 288 -29.43 -3.16 -6.95
N GLU A 289 -30.65 -3.51 -6.52
CA GLU A 289 -31.61 -2.54 -5.97
C GLU A 289 -31.05 -1.84 -4.73
N PHE A 290 -30.38 -2.56 -3.83
CA PHE A 290 -29.72 -1.96 -2.68
C PHE A 290 -28.61 -0.98 -3.08
N VAL A 291 -27.73 -1.37 -4.01
CA VAL A 291 -26.59 -0.55 -4.42
C VAL A 291 -27.08 0.72 -5.12
N PHE A 292 -27.99 0.60 -6.08
CA PHE A 292 -28.47 1.75 -6.84
C PHE A 292 -29.48 2.59 -6.07
N ASN A 293 -30.51 2.00 -5.48
CA ASN A 293 -31.57 2.77 -4.82
C ASN A 293 -31.24 3.10 -3.35
N GLY A 294 -30.55 2.20 -2.65
CA GLY A 294 -30.21 2.38 -1.24
C GLY A 294 -29.00 3.29 -0.99
N VAL A 295 -28.02 3.29 -1.91
CA VAL A 295 -26.75 4.01 -1.74
C VAL A 295 -26.54 5.09 -2.81
N ILE A 296 -26.42 4.73 -4.08
CA ILE A 296 -26.02 5.67 -5.15
C ILE A 296 -27.06 6.77 -5.40
N ASN A 297 -28.34 6.40 -5.52
CA ASN A 297 -29.43 7.35 -5.77
C ASN A 297 -29.95 8.00 -4.47
N ASN A 298 -29.44 7.57 -3.31
CA ASN A 298 -29.83 8.13 -2.03
C ASN A 298 -29.07 9.44 -1.77
N SER A 299 -29.78 10.56 -1.90
CA SER A 299 -29.19 11.89 -1.72
C SER A 299 -28.53 12.11 -0.36
N GLU A 300 -29.04 11.50 0.71
CA GLU A 300 -28.48 11.68 2.05
C GLU A 300 -27.17 10.90 2.22
N CYS A 301 -27.12 9.67 1.70
CA CYS A 301 -25.87 8.89 1.63
C CYS A 301 -24.80 9.62 0.83
N MET A 302 -25.15 10.10 -0.37
CA MET A 302 -24.17 10.79 -1.22
C MET A 302 -23.67 12.09 -0.61
N LYS A 303 -24.48 12.82 0.16
CA LYS A 303 -24.01 14.00 0.91
C LYS A 303 -22.98 13.62 1.97
N GLN A 304 -23.24 12.57 2.76
CA GLN A 304 -22.30 12.09 3.78
C GLN A 304 -20.99 11.60 3.16
N GLU A 305 -21.03 10.97 2.00
CA GLU A 305 -19.82 10.55 1.27
C GLU A 305 -19.04 11.76 0.73
N LEU A 306 -19.73 12.78 0.19
CA LEU A 306 -19.09 14.03 -0.25
C LEU A 306 -18.45 14.79 0.91
N GLU A 307 -19.12 14.86 2.06
CA GLU A 307 -18.56 15.44 3.29
C GLU A 307 -17.32 14.67 3.73
N ALA A 308 -17.36 13.33 3.75
CA ALA A 308 -16.21 12.52 4.12
C ALA A 308 -15.01 12.70 3.18
N VAL A 309 -15.25 12.89 1.88
CA VAL A 309 -14.19 13.21 0.90
C VAL A 309 -13.66 14.63 1.11
N SER A 310 -14.53 15.59 1.45
CA SER A 310 -14.10 16.95 1.80
C SER A 310 -13.21 16.94 3.04
N ASP A 311 -13.64 16.26 4.10
CA ASP A 311 -12.88 16.11 5.36
C ASP A 311 -11.52 15.46 5.11
N LEU A 312 -11.45 14.48 4.20
CA LEU A 312 -10.19 13.85 3.80
C LEU A 312 -9.23 14.86 3.17
N TYR A 313 -9.71 15.71 2.26
CA TYR A 313 -8.87 16.75 1.66
C TYR A 313 -8.47 17.84 2.65
N ASP A 314 -9.37 18.23 3.54
CA ASP A 314 -9.06 19.19 4.61
C ASP A 314 -7.96 18.64 5.53
N LYS A 315 -8.03 17.34 5.88
CA LYS A 315 -6.97 16.64 6.63
C LYS A 315 -5.64 16.68 5.86
N PHE A 316 -5.64 16.39 4.57
CA PHE A 316 -4.42 16.48 3.74
C PHE A 316 -3.85 17.89 3.65
N ASP A 317 -4.70 18.92 3.62
CA ASP A 317 -4.27 20.32 3.65
C ASP A 317 -3.71 20.73 5.01
N GLU A 318 -4.28 20.24 6.11
CA GLU A 318 -3.75 20.44 7.46
C GLU A 318 -2.39 19.79 7.65
N GLU A 319 -2.23 18.54 7.24
CA GLU A 319 -0.95 17.81 7.30
C GLU A 319 0.14 18.54 6.51
N ARG A 320 -0.15 18.89 5.24
CA ARG A 320 0.80 19.65 4.41
C ARG A 320 1.17 21.00 5.00
N ARG A 321 0.20 21.71 5.60
CA ARG A 321 0.47 22.99 6.28
C ARG A 321 1.38 22.80 7.49
N LYS A 322 1.11 21.79 8.33
CA LYS A 322 1.94 21.47 9.50
C LYS A 322 3.39 21.20 9.06
N GLU A 323 3.59 20.31 8.09
CA GLU A 323 4.90 19.97 7.56
C GLU A 323 5.63 21.18 6.98
N TYR A 324 4.95 21.96 6.15
CA TYR A 324 5.55 23.16 5.58
C TYR A 324 6.00 24.13 6.69
N THR A 325 5.19 24.32 7.73
CA THR A 325 5.57 25.18 8.84
C THR A 325 6.74 24.63 9.66
N GLU A 326 6.82 23.32 9.84
CA GLU A 326 7.94 22.65 10.52
C GLU A 326 9.22 22.72 9.70
N ALA A 327 9.15 22.44 8.40
CA ALA A 327 10.27 22.58 7.48
C ALA A 327 10.81 24.02 7.44
N VAL A 328 9.92 25.02 7.42
CA VAL A 328 10.32 26.44 7.49
C VAL A 328 10.98 26.78 8.84
N LYS A 329 10.51 26.22 9.96
CA LYS A 329 11.14 26.40 11.27
C LYS A 329 12.53 25.77 11.32
N MET A 330 12.67 24.55 10.80
CA MET A 330 13.94 23.83 10.72
C MET A 330 14.94 24.57 9.83
N GLN A 331 14.51 25.05 8.66
CA GLN A 331 15.38 25.84 7.79
C GLN A 331 15.84 27.15 8.45
N LYS A 332 14.98 27.78 9.25
CA LYS A 332 15.36 28.98 10.02
C LYS A 332 16.37 28.65 11.11
N SER A 333 16.19 27.56 11.85
CA SER A 333 17.14 27.15 12.89
C SER A 333 18.50 26.77 12.29
N GLU A 334 18.51 26.04 11.18
CA GLU A 334 19.74 25.71 10.43
C GLU A 334 20.49 26.97 9.99
N LYS A 335 19.80 27.95 9.40
CA LYS A 335 20.40 29.23 9.02
C LYS A 335 21.00 30.00 10.21
N VAL A 336 20.39 29.91 11.38
CA VAL A 336 20.94 30.52 12.61
C VAL A 336 22.20 29.79 13.05
N VAL A 337 22.19 28.46 13.05
CA VAL A 337 23.35 27.63 13.39
C VAL A 337 24.50 27.86 12.42
N GLU A 338 24.22 27.94 11.12
CA GLU A 338 25.21 28.21 10.08
C GLU A 338 25.87 29.58 10.27
N LYS A 339 25.07 30.64 10.46
CA LYS A 339 25.59 31.98 10.79
C LYS A 339 26.40 32.02 12.09
N ALA A 340 25.99 31.25 13.10
CA ALA A 340 26.74 31.15 14.35
C ALA A 340 28.11 30.46 14.13
N LYS A 341 28.14 29.38 13.35
CA LYS A 341 29.38 28.68 12.96
C LYS A 341 30.32 29.60 12.17
N GLU A 342 29.79 30.38 11.22
CA GLU A 342 30.58 31.36 10.47
C GLU A 342 31.17 32.44 11.38
N LYS A 343 30.38 33.01 12.30
CA LYS A 343 30.88 34.00 13.26
C LYS A 343 31.94 33.42 14.19
N LEU A 344 31.77 32.19 14.68
CA LEU A 344 32.76 31.52 15.51
C LEU A 344 34.08 31.32 14.76
N ARG A 345 34.04 30.93 13.48
CA ARG A 345 35.25 30.85 12.64
C ARG A 345 35.95 32.21 12.52
N GLN A 346 35.20 33.28 12.25
CA GLN A 346 35.78 34.63 12.17
C GLN A 346 36.39 35.11 13.49
N ILE A 347 35.81 34.73 14.64
CA ILE A 347 36.37 35.05 15.95
C ILE A 347 37.67 34.28 16.16
N LEU A 348 37.67 32.96 15.88
CA LEU A 348 38.89 32.13 15.95
C LEU A 348 40.00 32.70 15.08
N ASP A 349 39.72 33.03 13.81
CA ASP A 349 40.72 33.61 12.90
C ASP A 349 41.31 34.92 13.47
N ARG A 350 40.47 35.76 14.10
CA ARG A 350 40.94 37.00 14.75
C ARG A 350 41.76 36.73 16.01
N GLU A 351 41.35 35.77 16.82
CA GLU A 351 42.11 35.36 18.01
C GLU A 351 43.48 34.80 17.62
N GLU A 352 43.56 33.98 16.57
CA GLU A 352 44.82 33.50 16.02
C GLU A 352 45.71 34.64 15.55
N GLN A 353 45.15 35.63 14.84
CA GLN A 353 45.89 36.83 14.44
C GLN A 353 46.43 37.60 15.64
N ILE A 354 45.59 37.87 16.65
CA ILE A 354 46.00 38.60 17.86
C ILE A 354 47.08 37.81 18.61
N THR A 355 46.90 36.49 18.76
CA THR A 355 47.85 35.60 19.43
C THR A 355 49.19 35.56 18.71
N TYR A 356 49.17 35.54 17.37
CA TYR A 356 50.37 35.65 16.54
C TYR A 356 51.12 36.96 16.83
N PHE A 357 50.42 38.10 16.90
CA PHE A 357 51.06 39.38 17.19
C PHE A 357 51.57 39.49 18.63
N GLN A 358 50.79 39.05 19.61
CA GLN A 358 51.18 39.09 21.03
C GLN A 358 52.40 38.20 21.32
N ASN A 359 52.42 37.01 20.73
CA ASN A 359 53.53 36.07 20.87
C ASN A 359 54.56 36.20 19.76
N GLY A 360 54.52 37.26 18.94
CA GLY A 360 55.32 37.35 17.72
C GLY A 360 56.82 37.18 17.96
N THR A 361 57.35 37.80 19.02
CA THR A 361 58.77 37.65 19.40
C THR A 361 59.12 36.23 19.83
N LYS A 362 58.21 35.56 20.56
CA LYS A 362 58.36 34.17 20.98
C LYS A 362 58.25 33.22 19.79
N ILE A 363 57.28 33.43 18.91
CA ILE A 363 57.08 32.64 17.68
C ILE A 363 58.29 32.80 16.75
N ILE A 364 58.82 34.01 16.56
CA ILE A 364 60.03 34.25 15.77
C ILE A 364 61.23 33.53 16.39
N LYS A 365 61.39 33.64 17.72
CA LYS A 365 62.46 32.96 18.45
C LYS A 365 62.35 31.44 18.33
N ASP A 366 61.16 30.89 18.54
CA ASP A 366 60.89 29.44 18.46
C ASP A 366 61.02 28.94 17.02
N ALA A 367 60.59 29.69 16.01
CA ALA A 367 60.81 29.40 14.60
C ALA A 367 62.30 29.47 14.20
N TRP A 368 63.08 30.34 14.85
CA TRP A 368 64.52 30.41 14.67
C TRP A 368 65.23 29.21 15.31
N LEU A 369 64.73 28.76 16.47
CA LEU A 369 65.23 27.59 17.21
C LEU A 369 64.70 26.25 16.67
N ALA A 370 63.63 26.26 15.87
CA ALA A 370 63.03 25.06 15.30
C ALA A 370 64.05 24.33 14.38
N PRO A 371 64.13 22.98 14.46
CA PRO A 371 65.01 22.22 13.60
C PRO A 371 64.60 22.39 12.14
N ARG A 372 65.39 23.16 11.38
CA ARG A 372 65.14 23.43 9.96
C ARG A 372 65.40 22.19 9.13
N THR A 373 64.62 22.02 8.06
CA THR A 373 64.86 20.96 7.10
C THR A 373 66.17 21.20 6.33
N ARG A 374 66.80 20.14 5.80
CA ARG A 374 68.08 20.23 5.06
C ARG A 374 68.04 21.20 3.86
N GLN A 375 66.87 21.37 3.23
CA GLN A 375 66.69 22.29 2.10
C GLN A 375 66.64 23.76 2.56
N GLU A 376 65.94 24.07 3.64
CA GLU A 376 65.84 25.42 4.20
C GLU A 376 67.18 25.91 4.76
N ALA A 377 67.96 25.01 5.38
CA ALA A 377 69.31 25.32 5.86
C ALA A 377 70.27 25.67 4.70
N ARG A 378 70.16 25.00 3.54
CA ARG A 378 70.93 25.35 2.34
C ARG A 378 70.60 26.74 1.82
N TRP A 379 69.32 27.12 1.85
CA TRP A 379 68.86 28.41 1.34
C TRP A 379 69.27 29.60 2.24
N SER A 380 69.22 29.44 3.57
CA SER A 380 69.70 30.45 4.53
C SER A 380 71.20 30.71 4.36
N ARG A 381 72.01 29.65 4.27
CA ARG A 381 73.46 29.76 4.03
C ARG A 381 73.77 30.46 2.72
N LEU A 382 72.95 30.26 1.68
CA LEU A 382 73.13 30.90 0.38
C LEU A 382 72.80 32.41 0.43
N LYS A 383 71.84 32.82 1.28
CA LYS A 383 71.56 34.24 1.56
C LYS A 383 72.65 34.87 2.41
N GLU A 384 73.09 34.22 3.48
CA GLU A 384 74.19 34.66 4.34
C GLU A 384 75.49 34.81 3.53
N TRP A 385 75.83 33.82 2.71
CA TRP A 385 76.98 33.87 1.81
C TRP A 385 76.91 35.00 0.79
N LYS A 386 75.72 35.27 0.22
CA LYS A 386 75.52 36.44 -0.67
C LYS A 386 75.70 37.77 0.06
N SER A 387 75.25 37.85 1.31
CA SER A 387 75.45 39.03 2.17
C SER A 387 76.93 39.23 2.48
N GLU A 388 77.66 38.17 2.84
CA GLU A 388 79.10 38.22 3.11
C GLU A 388 79.90 38.62 1.87
N ILE A 389 79.57 38.08 0.69
CA ILE A 389 80.19 38.49 -0.57
C ILE A 389 79.95 39.98 -0.87
N SER A 390 78.75 40.47 -0.58
CA SER A 390 78.42 41.89 -0.79
C SER A 390 79.22 42.79 0.16
N SER A 391 79.32 42.42 1.44
CA SER A 391 80.15 43.13 2.41
C SER A 391 81.66 43.02 2.15
N GLN A 392 82.13 41.92 1.55
CA GLN A 392 83.52 41.79 1.11
C GLN A 392 83.83 42.66 -0.10
N LYS A 393 82.89 42.80 -1.04
CA LYS A 393 83.01 43.72 -2.18
C LYS A 393 83.01 45.18 -1.73
N GLU A 394 82.20 45.54 -0.74
CA GLU A 394 82.24 46.87 -0.12
C GLU A 394 83.60 47.14 0.53
N LYS A 395 84.16 46.17 1.27
CA LYS A 395 85.51 46.29 1.87
C LYS A 395 86.65 46.34 0.84
N GLN A 396 86.52 45.68 -0.31
CA GLN A 396 87.50 45.76 -1.39
C GLN A 396 87.44 47.12 -2.12
N ASN A 397 86.25 47.70 -2.25
CA ASN A 397 86.10 49.06 -2.79
C ASN A 397 86.67 50.12 -1.83
N ASP A 398 86.60 49.90 -0.51
CA ASP A 398 87.18 50.79 0.50
C ASP A 398 88.71 50.62 0.72
N SER A 399 89.34 49.57 0.18
CA SER A 399 90.77 49.28 0.38
C SER A 399 91.64 49.46 -0.88
N SER A 400 91.13 50.14 -1.91
CA SER A 400 91.93 50.55 -3.06
C SER A 400 92.60 51.91 -2.77
N PRO A 401 93.94 52.01 -2.58
CA PRO A 401 94.60 53.30 -2.43
C PRO A 401 94.85 53.93 -3.81
N VAL A 402 94.73 55.26 -3.86
CA VAL A 402 95.13 56.13 -4.98
C VAL A 402 96.61 55.96 -5.33
#